data_AF-A0A927S3P5-F1
#
_entry.id   AF-A0A927S3P5-F1
#
_cell.length_a   1.000
_cell.length_b   1.000
_cell.length_c   1.000
_cell.angle_alpha   90.00
_cell.angle_beta   90.00
_cell.angle_gamma   90.00
#
_symmetry.space_group_name_H-M   'P 1'
#
loop_
_entity.id
_entity.type
_entity.pdbx_description
1 polymer ?
#
loop_
_entity_poly.entity_id
_entity_poly.type
_entity_poly.pdbx_seq_one_letter_code
_entity_poly.pdbx_strand_id
1 'polypeptide(L)'
;MSKATFVPDKRFFVLCGNYGSGKTELALNLALAAAFRGSATLVDLDIVNPYFRSGEKAELLKGQGVRVLMPTFAMTAVDVPALPAEVQSVFELPCDHVIFDVGGDDTGAAALGRYAPSFVRFREETAMALVINAMRPLTQTAEDIVDLAQRIAARSRLKPQMLINNTNLADETTPEMLREGHQQVMKAAQMLGVSRVMTAGTQEVLSLCPELPEPIVISRYMKPEWMVDA
;
A
#
# COMPACT_ATOMS: atom_id res chain seq x y z
N MET A 1 -16.05 15.21 2.00
CA MET A 1 -15.03 14.16 1.78
C MET A 1 -13.74 14.62 2.42
N SER A 2 -13.33 13.98 3.51
CA SER A 2 -12.03 14.20 4.16
C SER A 2 -10.93 13.72 3.21
N LYS A 3 -10.06 14.64 2.76
CA LYS A 3 -9.02 14.34 1.77
C LYS A 3 -7.89 13.57 2.45
N ALA A 4 -7.43 12.49 1.84
CA ALA A 4 -6.18 11.88 2.24
C ALA A 4 -5.07 12.94 2.20
N THR A 5 -4.38 13.11 3.34
CA THR A 5 -3.47 14.24 3.55
C THR A 5 -2.03 13.92 3.16
N PHE A 6 -1.67 12.65 3.00
CA PHE A 6 -0.32 12.26 2.63
C PHE A 6 -0.18 12.07 1.12
N VAL A 7 0.76 12.79 0.53
CA VAL A 7 1.24 12.56 -0.84
C VAL A 7 2.68 12.09 -0.74
N PRO A 8 3.02 10.92 -1.31
CA PRO A 8 4.40 10.47 -1.40
C PRO A 8 5.34 11.53 -1.99
N ASP A 9 6.50 11.71 -1.39
CA ASP A 9 7.57 12.58 -1.87
C ASP A 9 8.38 11.94 -3.02
N LYS A 10 8.39 10.61 -3.04
CA LYS A 10 9.04 9.80 -4.08
C LYS A 10 8.11 9.53 -5.24
N ARG A 11 8.67 9.48 -6.46
CA ARG A 11 7.95 9.18 -7.69
C ARG A 11 7.37 7.77 -7.66
N PHE A 12 8.14 6.78 -7.21
CA PHE A 12 7.68 5.40 -7.07
C PHE A 12 7.49 5.07 -5.60
N PHE A 13 6.25 4.81 -5.19
CA PHE A 13 5.90 4.46 -3.82
C PHE A 13 5.31 3.06 -3.75
N VAL A 14 6.00 2.15 -3.07
CA VAL A 14 5.66 0.73 -2.99
C VAL A 14 5.03 0.42 -1.64
N LEU A 15 3.78 -0.02 -1.63
CA LEU A 15 3.09 -0.51 -0.46
C LEU A 15 3.13 -2.04 -0.44
N CYS A 16 3.72 -2.61 0.61
CA CYS A 16 3.77 -4.06 0.84
C CYS A 16 3.29 -4.40 2.26
N GLY A 17 3.07 -5.68 2.55
CA GLY A 17 2.62 -6.14 3.86
C GLY A 17 1.56 -7.23 3.77
N ASN A 18 1.26 -7.92 4.86
CA ASN A 18 0.45 -9.13 4.86
C ASN A 18 -0.98 -8.91 4.30
N TYR A 19 -1.65 -9.99 3.90
CA TYR A 19 -3.06 -9.94 3.52
C TYR A 19 -3.91 -9.32 4.64
N GLY A 20 -4.88 -8.47 4.27
CA GLY A 20 -5.74 -7.78 5.23
C GLY A 20 -5.09 -6.65 6.03
N SER A 21 -3.85 -6.24 5.71
CA SER A 21 -3.19 -5.08 6.34
C SER A 21 -3.70 -3.72 5.87
N GLY A 22 -4.53 -3.67 4.81
CA GLY A 22 -5.13 -2.44 4.28
C GLY A 22 -4.31 -1.70 3.23
N LYS A 23 -3.37 -2.39 2.56
CA LYS A 23 -2.54 -1.82 1.48
C LYS A 23 -3.36 -1.17 0.37
N THR A 24 -4.37 -1.86 -0.15
CA THR A 24 -5.21 -1.37 -1.26
C THR A 24 -5.97 -0.10 -0.89
N GLU A 25 -6.53 -0.02 0.31
CA GLU A 25 -7.19 1.18 0.81
C GLU A 25 -6.21 2.35 0.95
N LEU A 26 -5.01 2.09 1.47
CA LEU A 26 -3.95 3.09 1.52
C LEU A 26 -3.52 3.52 0.11
N ALA A 27 -3.31 2.58 -0.81
CA ALA A 27 -2.89 2.84 -2.17
C ALA A 27 -3.89 3.74 -2.91
N LEU A 28 -5.18 3.50 -2.71
CA LEU A 28 -6.27 4.35 -3.18
C LEU A 28 -6.17 5.78 -2.65
N ASN A 29 -6.05 5.92 -1.33
CA ASN A 29 -5.94 7.22 -0.69
C ASN A 29 -4.72 8.01 -1.18
N LEU A 30 -3.56 7.35 -1.31
CA LEU A 30 -2.33 7.98 -1.80
C LEU A 30 -2.41 8.35 -3.29
N ALA A 31 -2.97 7.48 -4.13
CA ALA A 31 -3.12 7.75 -5.56
C ALA A 31 -4.06 8.93 -5.82
N LEU A 32 -5.19 8.98 -5.10
CA LEU A 32 -6.13 10.12 -5.17
C LEU A 32 -5.47 11.42 -4.69
N ALA A 33 -4.74 11.38 -3.57
CA ALA A 33 -4.03 12.55 -3.05
C ALA A 33 -2.95 13.05 -4.02
N ALA A 34 -2.22 12.13 -4.68
CA ALA A 34 -1.21 12.45 -5.68
C ALA A 34 -1.84 13.02 -6.97
N ALA A 35 -2.97 12.50 -7.42
CA ALA A 35 -3.69 13.01 -8.59
C ALA A 35 -4.21 14.45 -8.39
N PHE A 36 -4.48 14.87 -7.15
CA PHE A 36 -4.77 16.28 -6.87
C PHE A 36 -3.58 17.22 -7.09
N ARG A 37 -2.35 16.71 -7.12
CA ARG A 37 -1.12 17.50 -7.36
C ARG A 37 -0.57 17.38 -8.78
N GLY A 38 -1.16 16.53 -9.62
CA GLY A 38 -0.66 16.24 -10.95
C GLY A 38 -1.25 14.93 -11.48
N SER A 39 -0.43 14.08 -12.05
CA SER A 39 -0.83 12.75 -12.51
C SER A 39 -0.44 11.66 -11.51
N ALA A 40 -1.33 10.70 -11.28
CA ALA A 40 -1.00 9.51 -10.51
C ALA A 40 -1.27 8.24 -11.32
N THR A 41 -0.38 7.26 -11.19
CA THR A 41 -0.62 5.89 -11.66
C THR A 41 -0.70 4.95 -10.46
N LEU A 42 -1.80 4.21 -10.34
CA LEU A 42 -1.93 3.11 -9.39
C LEU A 42 -1.67 1.79 -10.10
N VAL A 43 -0.68 1.04 -9.64
CA VAL A 43 -0.33 -0.29 -10.13
C VAL A 43 -0.80 -1.31 -9.09
N ASP A 44 -1.85 -2.05 -9.41
CA ASP A 44 -2.33 -3.16 -8.59
C ASP A 44 -1.59 -4.43 -9.03
N LEU A 45 -0.71 -4.96 -8.17
CA LEU A 45 0.01 -6.20 -8.39
C LEU A 45 -0.58 -7.37 -7.58
N ASP A 46 -1.73 -7.20 -6.92
CA ASP A 46 -2.40 -8.30 -6.23
C ASP A 46 -3.03 -9.24 -7.25
N ILE A 47 -2.33 -10.34 -7.53
CA ILE A 47 -2.76 -11.37 -8.47
C ILE A 47 -3.93 -12.19 -7.89
N VAL A 48 -4.00 -12.33 -6.56
CA VAL A 48 -4.98 -13.19 -5.89
C VAL A 48 -6.33 -12.49 -5.81
N ASN A 49 -6.35 -11.21 -5.43
CA ASN A 49 -7.57 -10.43 -5.26
C ASN A 49 -7.44 -9.03 -5.88
N PRO A 50 -7.38 -8.91 -7.22
CA PRO A 50 -7.30 -7.60 -7.86
C PRO A 50 -8.58 -6.82 -7.61
N TYR A 51 -8.48 -5.77 -6.78
CA TYR A 51 -9.64 -5.00 -6.33
C TYR A 51 -10.32 -4.25 -7.47
N PHE A 52 -9.53 -3.86 -8.48
CA PHE A 52 -9.96 -3.04 -9.62
C PHE A 52 -10.48 -3.85 -10.80
N ARG A 53 -10.64 -5.17 -10.67
CA ARG A 53 -11.09 -6.03 -11.76
C ARG A 53 -12.46 -5.61 -12.33
N SER A 54 -13.33 -5.00 -11.53
CA SER A 54 -14.54 -4.35 -12.03
C SER A 54 -14.20 -3.02 -12.68
N GLY A 55 -14.54 -2.86 -13.96
CA GLY A 55 -14.29 -1.63 -14.73
C GLY A 55 -14.86 -0.37 -14.08
N GLU A 56 -15.92 -0.49 -13.28
CA GLU A 56 -16.54 0.64 -12.57
C GLU A 56 -15.58 1.33 -11.60
N LYS A 57 -14.75 0.55 -10.88
CA LYS A 57 -13.78 1.09 -9.93
C LYS A 57 -12.61 1.76 -10.63
N ALA A 58 -12.17 1.20 -11.77
CA ALA A 58 -11.11 1.77 -12.58
C ALA A 58 -11.57 3.08 -13.26
N GLU A 59 -12.80 3.13 -13.78
CA GLU A 59 -13.35 4.34 -14.40
C GLU A 59 -13.60 5.46 -13.37
N LEU A 60 -14.02 5.13 -12.15
CA LEU A 60 -14.12 6.11 -11.06
C LEU A 60 -12.77 6.79 -10.80
N LEU A 61 -11.69 6.02 -10.70
CA LEU A 61 -10.34 6.52 -10.47
C LEU A 61 -9.82 7.35 -11.64
N LYS A 62 -10.09 6.90 -12.86
CA LYS A 62 -9.74 7.62 -14.09
C LYS A 62 -10.43 8.99 -14.16
N GLY A 63 -11.70 9.07 -13.76
CA GLY A 63 -12.42 10.33 -13.63
C GLY A 63 -11.82 11.30 -12.60
N GLN A 64 -11.01 10.79 -11.66
CA GLN A 64 -10.26 11.57 -10.67
C GLN A 64 -8.79 11.79 -11.08
N GLY A 65 -8.39 11.50 -12.32
CA GLY A 65 -7.03 11.69 -12.81
C GLY A 65 -6.04 10.59 -12.42
N VAL A 66 -6.52 9.45 -11.90
CA VAL A 66 -5.68 8.31 -11.56
C VAL A 66 -5.72 7.28 -12.69
N ARG A 67 -4.57 7.02 -13.32
CA ARG A 67 -4.41 5.90 -14.25
C ARG A 67 -4.24 4.60 -13.46
N VAL A 68 -5.03 3.58 -13.75
CA VAL A 68 -4.93 2.26 -13.09
C VAL A 68 -4.31 1.25 -14.05
N LEU A 69 -3.29 0.52 -13.59
CA LEU A 69 -2.68 -0.60 -14.28
C LEU A 69 -2.87 -1.87 -13.44
N MET A 70 -3.37 -2.95 -14.04
CA MET A 70 -3.69 -4.18 -13.34
C MET A 70 -3.49 -5.42 -14.20
N PRO A 71 -3.07 -6.56 -13.62
CA PRO A 71 -3.62 -7.88 -13.84
C PRO A 71 -4.39 -8.35 -15.08
N THR A 72 -4.11 -8.09 -16.36
CA THR A 72 -4.86 -8.76 -17.44
C THR A 72 -4.46 -10.24 -17.55
N PHE A 73 -5.10 -11.08 -16.74
CA PHE A 73 -5.20 -12.51 -17.04
C PHE A 73 -6.20 -12.66 -18.18
N ALA A 74 -5.68 -12.66 -19.41
CA ALA A 74 -6.47 -13.04 -20.55
C ALA A 74 -7.00 -14.46 -20.30
N MET A 75 -8.31 -14.68 -20.43
CA MET A 75 -8.95 -16.01 -20.41
C MET A 75 -8.55 -16.88 -21.62
N THR A 76 -7.40 -16.61 -22.23
CA THR A 76 -6.85 -17.33 -23.37
C THR A 76 -5.66 -18.13 -22.88
N ALA A 77 -5.54 -19.38 -23.32
CA ALA A 77 -4.49 -20.35 -23.03
C ALA A 77 -3.07 -19.89 -23.44
N VAL A 78 -2.62 -18.75 -22.91
CA VAL A 78 -1.31 -18.15 -23.14
C VAL A 78 -0.61 -18.12 -21.80
N ASP A 79 0.37 -18.99 -21.63
CA ASP A 79 1.16 -19.22 -20.40
C ASP A 79 2.01 -18.01 -19.95
N VAL A 80 1.92 -16.88 -20.64
CA VAL A 80 2.73 -15.68 -20.37
C VAL A 80 1.81 -14.50 -20.07
N PRO A 81 1.72 -14.04 -18.81
CA PRO A 81 0.92 -12.87 -18.47
C PRO A 81 1.44 -11.63 -19.22
N ALA A 82 0.55 -10.84 -19.81
CA ALA A 82 0.86 -9.63 -20.60
C ALA A 82 1.33 -8.44 -19.75
N LEU A 83 1.15 -8.53 -18.43
CA LEU A 83 1.44 -7.47 -17.49
C LEU A 83 2.84 -6.89 -17.40
N PRO A 84 3.91 -7.67 -17.67
CA PRO A 84 5.27 -7.16 -17.54
C PRO A 84 5.53 -5.89 -18.34
N ALA A 85 4.92 -5.74 -19.52
CA ALA A 85 5.19 -4.60 -20.40
C ALA A 85 4.49 -3.31 -19.92
N GLU A 86 3.22 -3.39 -19.55
CA GLU A 86 2.46 -2.22 -19.08
C GLU A 86 2.99 -1.70 -17.75
N VAL A 87 3.30 -2.59 -16.80
CA VAL A 87 3.92 -2.20 -15.54
C VAL A 87 5.33 -1.66 -15.79
N GLN A 88 6.11 -2.24 -16.71
CA GLN A 88 7.42 -1.68 -17.06
C GLN A 88 7.32 -0.27 -17.64
N SER A 89 6.24 0.04 -18.37
CA SER A 89 6.04 1.37 -18.99
C SER A 89 6.06 2.53 -17.99
N VAL A 90 5.68 2.31 -16.74
CA VAL A 90 5.66 3.36 -15.71
C VAL A 90 7.06 3.88 -15.39
N PHE A 91 8.09 3.08 -15.65
CA PHE A 91 9.50 3.44 -15.46
C PHE A 91 10.09 4.21 -16.65
N GLU A 92 9.48 4.08 -17.83
CA GLU A 92 9.97 4.73 -19.06
C GLU A 92 9.16 5.97 -19.44
N LEU A 93 7.88 6.04 -19.05
CA LEU A 93 7.00 7.17 -19.34
C LEU A 93 7.06 8.24 -18.24
N PRO A 94 7.01 9.54 -18.58
CA PRO A 94 6.87 10.60 -17.57
C PRO A 94 5.55 10.43 -16.82
N CYS A 95 5.66 10.15 -15.52
CA CYS A 95 4.54 10.02 -14.58
C CYS A 95 4.97 10.75 -13.30
N ASP A 96 4.10 11.58 -12.71
CA ASP A 96 4.49 12.38 -11.53
C ASP A 96 4.58 11.50 -10.28
N HIS A 97 3.58 10.63 -10.09
CA HIS A 97 3.55 9.67 -8.99
C HIS A 97 3.04 8.30 -9.44
N VAL A 98 3.66 7.24 -8.95
CA VAL A 98 3.32 5.86 -9.21
C VAL A 98 3.25 5.12 -7.87
N ILE A 99 2.05 4.63 -7.54
CA ILE A 99 1.79 3.88 -6.32
C ILE A 99 1.67 2.41 -6.71
N PHE A 100 2.49 1.55 -6.13
CA PHE A 100 2.39 0.10 -6.29
C PHE A 100 1.66 -0.49 -5.08
N ASP A 101 0.48 -1.08 -5.30
CA ASP A 101 -0.19 -1.95 -4.34
C ASP A 101 0.30 -3.38 -4.57
N VAL A 102 1.12 -3.89 -3.66
CA VAL A 102 1.76 -5.19 -3.81
C VAL A 102 1.05 -6.19 -2.92
N GLY A 103 0.53 -7.25 -3.53
CA GLY A 103 -0.08 -8.38 -2.84
C GLY A 103 0.73 -8.85 -1.64
N GLY A 104 0.04 -9.21 -0.57
CA GLY A 104 0.66 -9.49 0.74
C GLY A 104 1.26 -10.87 0.91
N ASP A 105 1.23 -11.67 -0.14
CA ASP A 105 1.70 -13.04 -0.16
C ASP A 105 3.07 -13.16 -0.83
N ASP A 106 3.57 -14.39 -0.77
CA ASP A 106 4.78 -14.85 -1.43
C ASP A 106 4.84 -14.50 -2.94
N THR A 107 3.67 -14.42 -3.57
CA THR A 107 3.46 -14.10 -4.99
C THR A 107 3.68 -12.61 -5.28
N GLY A 108 3.09 -11.71 -4.48
CA GLY A 108 3.25 -10.27 -4.63
C GLY A 108 4.70 -9.82 -4.45
N ALA A 109 5.41 -10.38 -3.46
CA ALA A 109 6.83 -10.09 -3.26
C ALA A 109 7.72 -10.60 -4.41
N ALA A 110 7.36 -11.71 -5.05
CA ALA A 110 8.05 -12.22 -6.24
C ALA A 110 7.80 -11.34 -7.48
N ALA A 111 6.58 -10.80 -7.63
CA ALA A 111 6.26 -9.86 -8.70
C ALA A 111 7.14 -8.60 -8.63
N LEU A 112 7.39 -8.06 -7.43
CA LEU A 112 8.36 -6.97 -7.24
C LEU A 112 9.78 -7.37 -7.66
N GLY A 113 10.21 -8.60 -7.34
CA GLY A 113 11.54 -9.09 -7.67
C GLY A 113 11.86 -9.05 -9.16
N ARG A 114 10.84 -9.13 -10.04
CA ARG A 114 10.98 -8.97 -11.49
C ARG A 114 11.39 -7.54 -11.89
N TYR A 115 10.87 -6.54 -11.19
CA TYR A 115 11.14 -5.13 -11.46
C TYR A 115 12.30 -4.57 -10.63
N ALA A 116 13.00 -5.42 -9.86
CA ALA A 116 14.16 -5.02 -9.07
C ALA A 116 15.21 -4.21 -9.87
N PRO A 117 15.55 -4.54 -11.13
CA PRO A 117 16.45 -3.70 -11.93
C PRO A 117 15.94 -2.27 -12.14
N SER A 118 14.64 -2.10 -12.38
CA SER A 118 13.99 -0.79 -12.52
C SER A 118 14.04 -0.01 -11.20
N PHE A 119 13.69 -0.63 -10.08
CA PHE A 119 13.78 0.02 -8.76
C PHE A 119 15.23 0.34 -8.35
N VAL A 120 16.21 -0.44 -8.79
CA VAL A 120 17.64 -0.12 -8.61
C VAL A 120 18.04 1.10 -9.45
N ARG A 121 17.60 1.17 -10.71
CA ARG A 121 17.83 2.33 -11.59
C ARG A 121 17.24 3.62 -11.00
N PHE A 122 16.06 3.53 -10.40
CA PHE A 122 15.33 4.66 -9.82
C PHE A 122 15.37 4.68 -8.29
N ARG A 123 16.47 4.22 -7.67
CA ARG A 123 16.58 4.06 -6.21
C ARG A 123 16.28 5.34 -5.45
N GLU A 124 16.82 6.48 -5.89
CA GLU A 124 16.63 7.78 -5.23
C GLU A 124 15.20 8.33 -5.39
N GLU A 125 14.46 7.82 -6.38
CA GLU A 125 13.06 8.15 -6.67
C GLU A 125 12.08 7.09 -6.14
N THR A 126 12.57 6.05 -5.46
CA THR A 126 11.78 4.93 -4.97
C THR A 126 11.75 4.89 -3.45
N ALA A 127 10.54 4.70 -2.90
CA ALA A 127 10.33 4.41 -1.50
C ALA A 127 9.38 3.21 -1.34
N MET A 128 9.64 2.40 -0.32
CA MET A 128 8.91 1.20 0.05
C MET A 128 8.47 1.32 1.51
N ALA A 129 7.18 1.14 1.74
CA ALA A 129 6.58 1.13 3.06
C ALA A 129 5.93 -0.22 3.35
N LEU A 130 6.22 -0.75 4.54
CA LEU A 130 5.57 -1.95 5.06
C LEU A 130 4.31 -1.55 5.85
N VAL A 131 3.15 -1.90 5.33
CA VAL A 131 1.84 -1.67 5.94
C VAL A 131 1.51 -2.81 6.90
N ILE A 132 1.28 -2.45 8.16
CA ILE A 132 1.12 -3.38 9.28
C ILE A 132 -0.24 -3.15 9.91
N ASN A 133 -1.00 -4.22 10.13
CA ASN A 133 -2.19 -4.19 10.98
C ASN A 133 -1.96 -5.16 12.15
N ALA A 134 -1.75 -4.66 13.36
CA ALA A 134 -1.48 -5.50 14.52
C ALA A 134 -2.68 -6.36 14.97
N MET A 135 -3.87 -6.12 14.40
CA MET A 135 -5.08 -6.94 14.60
C MET A 135 -5.16 -8.14 13.63
N ARG A 136 -4.11 -8.40 12.83
CA ARG A 136 -4.05 -9.52 11.89
C ARG A 136 -3.02 -10.57 12.35
N PRO A 137 -3.28 -11.87 12.11
CA PRO A 137 -2.29 -12.91 12.36
C PRO A 137 -0.98 -12.63 11.63
N LEU A 138 0.14 -13.09 12.22
CA LEU A 138 1.49 -12.96 11.66
C LEU A 138 2.00 -11.52 11.55
N THR A 139 1.35 -10.58 12.22
CA THR A 139 1.79 -9.18 12.38
C THR A 139 1.43 -8.62 13.76
N GLN A 140 1.21 -9.48 14.77
CA GLN A 140 0.72 -9.07 16.09
C GLN A 140 1.86 -8.59 17.00
N THR A 141 3.05 -9.17 16.84
CA THR A 141 4.24 -8.85 17.63
C THR A 141 5.30 -8.14 16.78
N ALA A 142 6.28 -7.52 17.44
CA ALA A 142 7.42 -6.92 16.75
C ALA A 142 8.20 -7.96 15.94
N GLU A 143 8.40 -9.15 16.50
CA GLU A 143 9.11 -10.28 15.88
C GLU A 143 8.41 -10.74 14.60
N ASP A 144 7.07 -10.89 14.64
CA ASP A 144 6.27 -11.25 13.47
C ASP A 144 6.45 -10.23 12.33
N ILE A 145 6.45 -8.94 12.66
CA ILE A 145 6.64 -7.84 11.71
C ILE A 145 8.04 -7.89 11.11
N VAL A 146 9.07 -8.14 11.91
CA VAL A 146 10.46 -8.27 11.46
C VAL A 146 10.59 -9.44 10.48
N ASP A 147 10.03 -10.60 10.83
CA ASP A 147 10.05 -11.79 9.98
C ASP A 147 9.36 -11.52 8.64
N LEU A 148 8.21 -10.86 8.66
CA LEU A 148 7.51 -10.44 7.44
C LEU A 148 8.38 -9.51 6.58
N ALA A 149 8.97 -8.48 7.19
CA ALA A 149 9.82 -7.52 6.49
C ALA A 149 11.02 -8.19 5.82
N GLN A 150 11.67 -9.14 6.50
CA GLN A 150 12.81 -9.88 5.98
C GLN A 150 12.41 -10.79 4.82
N ARG A 151 11.29 -11.52 4.91
CA ARG A 151 10.77 -12.36 3.82
C ARG A 151 10.47 -11.53 2.57
N ILE A 152 9.78 -10.40 2.73
CA ILE A 152 9.47 -9.49 1.62
C ILE A 152 10.76 -8.94 1.01
N ALA A 153 11.73 -8.53 1.83
CA ALA A 153 12.98 -7.98 1.35
C ALA A 153 13.84 -8.98 0.57
N ALA A 154 13.88 -10.24 1.03
CA ALA A 154 14.61 -11.31 0.34
C ALA A 154 14.08 -11.57 -1.08
N ARG A 155 12.75 -11.50 -1.27
CA ARG A 155 12.10 -11.80 -2.56
C ARG A 155 12.05 -10.60 -3.50
N SER A 156 11.67 -9.44 -2.97
CA SER A 156 11.56 -8.20 -3.74
C SER A 156 12.92 -7.59 -4.06
N ARG A 157 13.97 -7.93 -3.29
CA ARG A 157 15.29 -7.27 -3.28
C ARG A 157 15.21 -5.79 -2.90
N LEU A 158 14.13 -5.38 -2.24
CA LEU A 158 13.91 -4.04 -1.72
C LEU A 158 13.71 -4.10 -0.21
N LYS A 159 14.32 -3.16 0.52
CA LYS A 159 14.13 -3.05 1.96
C LYS A 159 13.11 -1.94 2.24
N PRO A 160 12.11 -2.15 3.12
CA PRO A 160 11.25 -1.07 3.57
C PRO A 160 12.07 0.07 4.19
N GLN A 161 11.82 1.30 3.78
CA GLN A 161 12.39 2.50 4.44
C GLN A 161 11.40 3.13 5.42
N MET A 162 10.15 2.66 5.43
CA MET A 162 9.09 3.13 6.31
C MET A 162 8.24 1.97 6.80
N LEU A 163 7.70 2.11 8.01
CA LEU A 163 6.61 1.28 8.50
C LEU A 163 5.35 2.13 8.64
N ILE A 164 4.21 1.60 8.23
CA ILE A 164 2.91 2.24 8.39
C ILE A 164 2.08 1.40 9.36
N ASN A 165 1.82 1.96 10.55
CA ASN A 165 0.85 1.43 11.49
C ASN A 165 -0.56 1.68 10.95
N ASN A 166 -1.20 0.66 10.42
CA ASN A 166 -2.60 0.65 9.99
C ASN A 166 -3.40 -0.34 10.86
N THR A 167 -3.16 -0.33 12.18
CA THR A 167 -3.87 -1.21 13.12
C THR A 167 -5.34 -0.81 13.19
N ASN A 168 -6.23 -1.68 12.71
CA ASN A 168 -7.64 -1.35 12.58
C ASN A 168 -8.55 -2.60 12.53
N LEU A 169 -9.80 -2.39 12.92
CA LEU A 169 -10.94 -3.30 12.73
C LEU A 169 -12.09 -2.56 12.03
N ALA A 170 -11.76 -1.80 10.97
CA ALA A 170 -12.72 -0.97 10.24
C ALA A 170 -13.53 -0.04 11.18
N ASP A 171 -14.86 -0.17 11.24
CA ASP A 171 -15.74 0.66 12.07
C ASP A 171 -15.50 0.46 13.58
N GLU A 172 -14.92 -0.67 13.99
CA GLU A 172 -14.64 -0.99 15.41
C GLU A 172 -13.26 -0.50 15.88
N THR A 173 -12.55 0.26 15.04
CA THR A 173 -11.21 0.75 15.36
C THR A 173 -11.26 1.76 16.51
N THR A 174 -10.52 1.48 17.58
CA THR A 174 -10.41 2.39 18.74
C THR A 174 -9.06 3.10 18.79
N PRO A 175 -8.96 4.26 19.48
CA PRO A 175 -7.69 4.93 19.77
C PRO A 175 -6.66 4.00 20.45
N GLU A 176 -7.11 3.18 21.38
CA GLU A 176 -6.28 2.25 22.15
C GLU A 176 -5.63 1.20 21.23
N MET A 177 -6.39 0.62 20.30
CA MET A 177 -5.84 -0.30 19.29
C MET A 177 -4.73 0.34 18.48
N LEU A 178 -4.89 1.59 18.03
CA LEU A 178 -3.84 2.29 17.29
C LEU A 178 -2.58 2.49 18.13
N ARG A 179 -2.71 2.84 19.42
CA ARG A 179 -1.58 3.01 20.33
C ARG A 179 -0.85 1.70 20.59
N GLU A 180 -1.58 0.62 20.87
CA GLU A 180 -1.01 -0.71 21.09
C GLU A 180 -0.29 -1.21 19.83
N GLY A 181 -0.93 -1.07 18.67
CA GLY A 181 -0.30 -1.37 17.39
C GLY A 181 0.95 -0.54 17.14
N HIS A 182 0.91 0.76 17.45
CA HIS A 182 2.07 1.64 17.31
C HIS A 182 3.25 1.17 18.16
N GLN A 183 3.03 0.70 19.40
CA GLN A 183 4.10 0.17 20.24
C GLN A 183 4.82 -1.02 19.60
N GLN A 184 4.07 -1.94 18.97
CA GLN A 184 4.67 -3.09 18.27
C GLN A 184 5.42 -2.66 17.01
N VAL A 185 4.84 -1.76 16.22
CA VAL A 185 5.46 -1.22 15.01
C VAL A 185 6.76 -0.47 15.33
N MET A 186 6.79 0.31 16.42
CA MET A 186 7.99 1.03 16.86
C MET A 186 9.11 0.09 17.28
N LYS A 187 8.79 -0.98 18.02
CA LYS A 187 9.77 -2.03 18.37
C LYS A 187 10.34 -2.70 17.12
N ALA A 188 9.48 -3.07 16.17
CA ALA A 188 9.92 -3.65 14.90
C ALA A 188 10.79 -2.67 14.10
N ALA A 189 10.44 -1.37 14.08
CA ALA A 189 11.23 -0.34 13.42
C ALA A 189 12.67 -0.27 13.97
N GLN A 190 12.81 -0.32 15.31
CA GLN A 190 14.11 -0.36 15.97
C GLN A 190 14.91 -1.60 15.59
N MET A 191 14.28 -2.78 15.58
CA MET A 191 14.94 -4.04 15.20
C MET A 191 15.38 -4.05 13.72
N LEU A 192 14.62 -3.40 12.84
CA LEU A 192 14.92 -3.31 11.40
C LEU A 192 15.88 -2.16 11.05
N GLY A 193 16.15 -1.25 11.98
CA GLY A 193 16.89 -0.02 11.70
C GLY A 193 16.13 0.96 10.79
N VAL A 194 14.80 0.92 10.82
CA VAL A 194 13.91 1.82 10.06
C VAL A 194 13.56 3.03 10.93
N SER A 195 13.88 4.23 10.47
CA SER A 195 13.73 5.45 11.27
C SER A 195 12.36 6.14 11.12
N ARG A 196 11.59 5.79 10.09
CA ARG A 196 10.33 6.47 9.78
C ARG A 196 9.14 5.54 10.02
N VAL A 197 8.28 5.94 10.96
CA VAL A 197 7.04 5.26 11.29
C VAL A 197 5.89 6.24 11.15
N MET A 198 4.88 5.85 10.39
CA MET A 198 3.66 6.63 10.14
C MET A 198 2.45 5.91 10.69
N THR A 199 1.36 6.63 10.95
CA THR A 199 0.12 6.02 11.44
C THR A 199 -1.06 6.35 10.54
N ALA A 200 -1.72 5.33 10.01
CA ALA A 200 -2.92 5.46 9.21
C ALA A 200 -4.18 5.24 10.04
N GLY A 201 -5.22 6.00 9.74
CA GLY A 201 -6.52 5.89 10.41
C GLY A 201 -7.54 6.89 9.87
N THR A 202 -8.80 6.73 10.28
CA THR A 202 -9.83 7.73 9.97
C THR A 202 -9.55 9.03 10.73
N GLN A 203 -10.06 10.14 10.22
CA GLN A 203 -9.91 11.46 10.86
C GLN A 203 -10.42 11.45 12.32
N GLU A 204 -11.54 10.76 12.55
CA GLU A 204 -12.18 10.62 13.86
C GLU A 204 -11.24 9.97 14.87
N VAL A 205 -10.70 8.79 14.55
CA VAL A 205 -9.82 8.06 15.47
C VAL A 205 -8.46 8.76 15.62
N LEU A 206 -7.85 9.23 14.53
CA LEU A 206 -6.55 9.92 14.59
C LEU A 206 -6.60 11.21 15.41
N SER A 207 -7.73 11.93 15.41
CA SER A 207 -7.90 13.14 16.22
C SER A 207 -7.81 12.88 17.73
N LEU A 208 -8.06 11.64 18.15
CA LEU A 208 -7.97 11.18 19.54
C LEU A 208 -6.57 10.65 19.92
N CYS A 209 -5.65 10.55 18.95
CA CYS A 209 -4.27 10.09 19.13
C CYS A 209 -3.25 11.09 18.55
N PRO A 210 -3.26 12.38 18.97
CA PRO A 210 -2.37 13.41 18.43
C PRO A 210 -0.87 13.15 18.66
N GLU A 211 -0.54 12.27 19.60
CA GLU A 211 0.82 11.84 19.92
C GLU A 211 1.43 10.89 18.88
N LEU A 212 0.61 10.28 18.01
CA LEU A 212 1.10 9.34 17.02
C LEU A 212 1.75 10.07 15.84
N PRO A 213 2.94 9.62 15.37
CA PRO A 213 3.71 10.35 14.38
C PRO A 213 3.10 10.24 12.97
N GLU A 214 3.32 11.29 12.19
CA GLU A 214 3.05 11.37 10.75
C GLU A 214 1.68 10.76 10.35
N PRO A 215 0.56 11.36 10.79
CA PRO A 215 -0.77 10.81 10.55
C PRO A 215 -1.11 10.80 9.05
N ILE A 216 -1.54 9.64 8.55
CA ILE A 216 -2.13 9.45 7.23
C ILE A 216 -3.65 9.30 7.41
N VAL A 217 -4.37 10.40 7.18
CA VAL A 217 -5.83 10.37 7.22
C VAL A 217 -6.34 9.58 6.02
N ILE A 218 -7.15 8.55 6.26
CA ILE A 218 -7.75 7.73 5.21
C ILE A 218 -9.27 7.89 5.15
N SER A 219 -9.80 7.88 3.94
CA SER A 219 -11.20 7.58 3.65
C SER A 219 -11.32 6.09 3.30
N ARG A 220 -12.47 5.47 3.57
CA ARG A 220 -12.70 4.06 3.27
C ARG A 220 -13.49 3.93 1.97
N TYR A 221 -12.83 3.48 0.91
CA TYR A 221 -13.39 3.24 -0.41
C TYR A 221 -13.71 1.76 -0.66
N MET A 222 -13.14 0.86 0.15
CA MET A 222 -13.31 -0.60 0.00
C MET A 222 -14.50 -1.19 0.77
N LYS A 223 -15.36 -0.37 1.38
CA LYS A 223 -16.57 -0.90 2.04
C LYS A 223 -17.39 -1.68 1.01
N PRO A 224 -17.79 -2.94 1.30
CA PRO A 224 -18.73 -3.65 0.45
C PRO A 224 -20.03 -2.85 0.31
N GLU A 225 -20.62 -2.84 -0.88
CA GLU A 225 -21.81 -2.02 -1.19
C GLU A 225 -23.00 -2.29 -0.24
N TRP A 226 -23.10 -3.52 0.29
CA TRP A 226 -24.12 -3.92 1.26
C TRP A 226 -23.88 -3.40 2.69
N MET A 227 -22.75 -2.74 2.94
CA MET A 227 -22.34 -2.20 4.25
C MET A 227 -22.37 -0.65 4.25
N VAL A 228 -22.92 -0.04 3.19
CA VAL A 228 -23.00 1.42 3.02
C VAL A 228 -24.22 2.01 3.76
N ASP A 229 -25.23 1.18 4.06
CA ASP A 229 -26.42 1.57 4.83
C ASP A 229 -26.61 0.63 6.04
N ALA A 230 -26.00 0.97 7.16
CA ALA A 230 -26.35 0.48 8.50
C ALA A 230 -26.17 1.61 9.51
#